data_AF-A0A7W1ZBH5-F1
#
_entry.id   AF-A0A7W1ZBH5-F1
#
_cell.length_a   1.000
_cell.length_b   1.000
_cell.length_c   1.000
_cell.angle_alpha   90.00
_cell.angle_beta   90.00
_cell.angle_gamma   90.00
#
_symmetry.space_group_name_H-M   'P 1'
#
loop_
_entity.id
_entity.type
_entity.pdbx_description
1 polymer ?
#
loop_
_entity_poly.entity_id
_entity_poly.type
_entity_poly.pdbx_seq_one_letter_code
_entity_poly.pdbx_strand_id
1 'polypeptide(L)'
;MQPKLPSKKSIILVWALLVGYLTYLFLYKSTADFFQLNYNWDVITVIENLGEVTVDSLSHDYVVLKNDLKEINNINLLHTFLIEQEEKSYFRASTIAFSEKQILFSGVKWINGMPKKQMHSPTFQILNLPVIQNGTKTITTIGDSQMLWQDGRDFRKNLHLKNKDLVFKGNYKDVNGYPHEAGIYNTSNDILKMLPDISSTSHYILFFGAHDKRTNMETLKAEVCEILNTLTLRQQTKKIVVLNLPPSPVKEFNDFNKAFNKVLSSCVLYNETVKTISLYEELGDQSDYLMEDNVHLNERGLKVAVKLLNKALK
;
A
#
# COMPACT_ATOMS: atom_id res chain seq x y z
N MET A 1 51.26 26.96 -22.17
CA MET A 1 50.45 26.13 -23.09
C MET A 1 48.99 26.52 -22.90
N GLN A 2 48.31 27.01 -23.94
CA GLN A 2 46.86 27.24 -23.86
C GLN A 2 46.11 25.92 -24.02
N PRO A 3 45.12 25.60 -23.18
CA PRO A 3 44.34 24.38 -23.33
C PRO A 3 43.55 24.42 -24.65
N LYS A 4 43.70 23.40 -25.49
CA LYS A 4 42.88 23.25 -26.69
C LYS A 4 41.45 22.86 -26.27
N LEU A 5 40.47 23.62 -26.75
CA LEU A 5 39.07 23.29 -26.57
C LEU A 5 38.70 22.00 -27.35
N PRO A 6 37.73 21.21 -26.85
CA PRO A 6 37.22 20.05 -27.56
C PRO A 6 36.64 20.42 -28.94
N SER A 7 36.73 19.49 -29.90
CA SER A 7 36.13 19.71 -31.22
C SER A 7 34.60 19.83 -31.13
N LYS A 8 33.97 20.57 -32.04
CA LYS A 8 32.49 20.66 -32.13
C LYS A 8 31.84 19.27 -32.21
N LYS A 9 32.46 18.33 -32.94
CA LYS A 9 31.98 16.94 -33.04
C LYS A 9 32.01 16.24 -31.68
N SER A 10 33.08 16.43 -30.91
CA SER A 10 33.21 15.90 -29.55
C SER A 10 32.15 16.46 -28.62
N ILE A 11 31.88 17.77 -28.70
CA ILE A 11 30.82 18.42 -27.89
C ILE A 11 29.45 17.84 -28.23
N ILE A 12 29.11 17.72 -29.52
CA ILE A 12 27.82 17.14 -29.97
C ILE A 12 27.68 15.69 -29.51
N LEU A 13 28.72 14.87 -29.65
CA LEU A 13 28.70 13.48 -29.21
C LEU A 13 28.47 13.37 -27.70
N VAL A 14 29.19 14.17 -26.90
CA VAL A 14 29.01 14.19 -25.44
C VAL A 14 27.60 14.62 -25.07
N TRP A 15 27.04 15.64 -25.73
CA TRP A 15 25.66 16.06 -25.51
C TRP A 15 24.64 14.97 -25.87
N ALA A 16 24.80 14.30 -27.00
CA ALA A 16 23.92 13.21 -27.40
C ALA A 16 23.96 12.04 -26.40
N LEU A 17 25.16 11.68 -25.93
CA LEU A 17 25.35 10.66 -24.89
C LEU A 17 24.72 11.09 -23.55
N LEU A 18 24.89 12.35 -23.16
CA LEU A 18 24.31 12.89 -21.94
C LEU A 18 22.77 12.90 -22.00
N VAL A 19 22.18 13.38 -23.09
CA VAL A 19 20.73 13.37 -23.30
C VAL A 19 20.20 11.93 -23.32
N GLY A 20 20.88 11.02 -24.03
CA GLY A 20 20.51 9.61 -24.05
C GLY A 20 20.55 8.97 -22.66
N TYR A 21 21.61 9.23 -21.89
CA TYR A 21 21.75 8.75 -20.51
C TYR A 21 20.68 9.31 -19.57
N LEU A 22 20.45 10.63 -19.61
CA LEU A 22 19.43 11.28 -18.77
C LEU A 22 18.02 10.83 -19.15
N THR A 23 17.74 10.64 -20.44
CA THR A 23 16.45 10.11 -20.92
C THR A 23 16.25 8.68 -20.44
N TYR A 24 17.26 7.81 -20.57
CA TYR A 24 17.21 6.45 -20.05
C TYR A 24 16.98 6.45 -18.54
N LEU A 25 17.73 7.27 -17.79
CA LEU A 25 17.61 7.37 -16.34
C LEU A 25 16.22 7.88 -15.93
N PHE A 26 15.70 8.87 -16.63
CA PHE A 26 14.34 9.36 -16.44
C PHE A 26 13.31 8.26 -16.74
N LEU A 27 13.37 7.59 -17.89
CA LEU A 27 12.42 6.53 -18.23
C LEU A 27 12.43 5.38 -17.22
N TYR A 28 13.60 5.01 -16.69
CA TYR A 28 13.73 3.91 -15.74
C TYR A 28 13.34 4.28 -14.30
N LYS A 29 13.66 5.51 -13.84
CA LYS A 29 13.43 5.94 -12.44
C LYS A 29 12.22 6.83 -12.24
N SER A 30 11.69 7.45 -13.29
CA SER A 30 10.59 8.42 -13.19
C SER A 30 9.36 7.87 -12.49
N THR A 31 9.02 6.60 -12.65
CA THR A 31 7.86 6.02 -11.95
C THR A 31 8.09 5.83 -10.45
N ALA A 32 9.34 5.74 -10.00
CA ALA A 32 9.67 5.71 -8.57
C ALA A 32 9.74 7.13 -7.99
N ASP A 33 10.34 8.07 -8.72
CA ASP A 33 10.55 9.45 -8.27
C ASP A 33 9.29 10.31 -8.41
N PHE A 34 8.47 10.05 -9.43
CA PHE A 34 7.21 10.72 -9.73
C PHE A 34 6.07 9.69 -9.72
N PHE A 35 5.61 9.34 -8.53
CA PHE A 35 4.60 8.29 -8.36
C PHE A 35 3.31 8.55 -9.16
N GLN A 36 2.97 9.82 -9.43
CA GLN A 36 1.87 10.24 -10.30
C GLN A 36 1.87 9.59 -11.69
N LEU A 37 3.04 9.21 -12.22
CA LEU A 37 3.17 8.54 -13.51
C LEU A 37 2.71 7.07 -13.48
N ASN A 38 2.37 6.53 -12.31
CA ASN A 38 1.79 5.19 -12.17
C ASN A 38 0.25 5.22 -12.21
N TYR A 39 -0.39 6.37 -12.37
CA TYR A 39 -1.84 6.48 -12.56
C TYR A 39 -2.19 6.54 -14.05
N ASN A 40 -3.32 5.95 -14.40
CA ASN A 40 -3.83 5.99 -15.76
C ASN A 40 -4.74 7.23 -15.93
N TRP A 41 -4.12 8.34 -16.30
CA TRP A 41 -4.79 9.63 -16.48
C TRP A 41 -5.77 9.63 -17.66
N ASP A 42 -5.59 8.75 -18.64
CA ASP A 42 -6.42 8.68 -19.85
C ASP A 42 -7.80 8.04 -19.60
N VAL A 43 -7.97 7.34 -18.47
CA VAL A 43 -9.23 6.63 -18.12
C VAL A 43 -9.85 7.14 -16.83
N ILE A 44 -9.46 8.34 -16.40
CA ILE A 44 -10.09 9.02 -15.26
C ILE A 44 -11.60 9.19 -15.50
N THR A 45 -12.40 8.85 -14.51
CA THR A 45 -13.87 8.98 -14.59
C THR A 45 -14.39 9.76 -13.39
N VAL A 46 -15.20 10.78 -13.65
CA VAL A 46 -15.92 11.52 -12.61
C VAL A 46 -17.08 10.66 -12.15
N ILE A 47 -17.10 10.35 -10.85
CA ILE A 47 -18.20 9.61 -10.21
C ILE A 47 -19.27 10.60 -9.77
N GLU A 48 -18.84 11.67 -9.10
CA GLU A 48 -19.73 12.68 -8.56
C GLU A 48 -19.02 14.04 -8.52
N ASN A 49 -19.74 15.08 -8.88
CA ASN A 49 -19.29 16.47 -8.73
C ASN A 49 -20.07 17.11 -7.59
N LEU A 50 -19.38 17.42 -6.49
CA LEU A 50 -19.98 18.00 -5.29
C LEU A 50 -20.07 19.54 -5.37
N GLY A 51 -19.60 20.14 -6.47
CA GLY A 51 -19.66 21.58 -6.68
C GLY A 51 -18.62 22.32 -5.84
N GLU A 52 -18.89 23.60 -5.59
CA GLU A 52 -18.03 24.44 -4.74
C GLU A 52 -18.14 24.00 -3.28
N VAL A 53 -17.00 23.90 -2.60
CA VAL A 53 -16.92 23.54 -1.18
C VAL A 53 -16.13 24.57 -0.39
N THR A 54 -16.40 24.66 0.90
CA THR A 54 -15.57 25.45 1.81
C THR A 54 -14.46 24.58 2.40
N VAL A 55 -13.21 24.84 2.03
CA VAL A 55 -12.04 24.19 2.66
C VAL A 55 -11.68 24.94 3.93
N ASP A 56 -11.82 24.28 5.07
CA ASP A 56 -11.49 24.85 6.38
C ASP A 56 -9.98 24.86 6.61
N SER A 57 -9.33 23.71 6.37
CA SER A 57 -7.88 23.58 6.47
C SER A 57 -7.35 22.42 5.62
N LEU A 58 -6.08 22.50 5.22
CA LEU A 58 -5.39 21.41 4.53
C LEU A 58 -3.90 21.38 4.87
N SER A 59 -3.31 20.20 4.75
CA SER A 59 -1.90 19.93 4.97
C SER A 59 -1.44 18.79 4.07
N HIS A 60 -0.18 18.39 4.22
CA HIS A 60 0.36 17.23 3.52
C HIS A 60 -0.36 15.92 3.91
N ASP A 61 -0.93 15.84 5.12
CA ASP A 61 -1.55 14.60 5.63
C ASP A 61 -3.05 14.72 5.96
N TYR A 62 -3.66 15.90 5.80
CA TYR A 62 -5.11 16.03 5.99
C TYR A 62 -5.76 17.06 5.07
N VAL A 63 -7.07 16.91 4.85
CA VAL A 63 -7.98 17.88 4.24
C VAL A 63 -9.23 17.97 5.11
N VAL A 64 -9.65 19.18 5.46
CA VAL A 64 -10.89 19.45 6.20
C VAL A 64 -11.80 20.31 5.35
N LEU A 65 -12.97 19.77 5.02
CA LEU A 65 -14.04 20.52 4.38
C LEU A 65 -15.07 20.89 5.44
N LYS A 66 -15.71 22.06 5.32
CA LYS A 66 -16.97 22.28 6.04
C LYS A 66 -18.03 21.35 5.48
N ASN A 67 -18.92 20.88 6.34
CA ASN A 67 -19.99 19.98 5.94
C ASN A 67 -21.21 20.79 5.47
N ASP A 68 -21.06 21.48 4.34
CA ASP A 68 -22.11 22.23 3.64
C ASP A 68 -22.72 21.43 2.46
N LEU A 69 -22.31 20.16 2.32
CA LEU A 69 -22.77 19.25 1.26
C LEU A 69 -24.17 18.68 1.58
N LYS A 70 -25.06 18.75 0.60
CA LYS A 70 -26.46 18.28 0.74
C LYS A 70 -26.58 16.75 0.76
N GLU A 71 -25.70 16.04 0.07
CA GLU A 71 -25.65 14.57 0.01
C GLU A 71 -24.19 14.09 0.03
N ILE A 72 -23.89 13.05 0.81
CA ILE A 72 -22.51 12.56 1.05
C ILE A 72 -22.38 11.05 0.72
N ASN A 73 -23.37 10.48 0.03
CA ASN A 73 -23.54 9.03 -0.06
C ASN A 73 -22.38 8.28 -0.74
N ASN A 74 -21.59 8.95 -1.59
CA ASN A 74 -20.48 8.32 -2.30
C ASN A 74 -19.08 8.67 -1.76
N ILE A 75 -18.95 9.45 -0.69
CA ILE A 75 -17.62 9.74 -0.11
C ILE A 75 -17.12 8.50 0.66
N ASN A 76 -16.18 7.77 0.06
CA ASN A 76 -15.54 6.61 0.68
C ASN A 76 -14.08 6.45 0.23
N LEU A 77 -13.34 5.57 0.92
CA LEU A 77 -11.89 5.36 0.73
C LEU A 77 -11.51 4.66 -0.59
N LEU A 78 -12.47 4.15 -1.37
CA LEU A 78 -12.21 3.52 -2.67
C LEU A 78 -11.91 4.56 -3.76
N HIS A 79 -12.33 5.80 -3.55
CA HIS A 79 -12.25 6.86 -4.55
C HIS A 79 -10.99 7.71 -4.42
N THR A 80 -10.71 8.42 -5.50
CA THR A 80 -9.75 9.52 -5.54
C THR A 80 -10.56 10.80 -5.49
N PHE A 81 -10.05 11.81 -4.78
CA PHE A 81 -10.70 13.10 -4.65
C PHE A 81 -9.92 14.15 -5.44
N LEU A 82 -10.64 15.11 -6.01
CA LEU A 82 -10.08 16.28 -6.69
C LEU A 82 -10.57 17.54 -6.01
N ILE A 83 -9.63 18.43 -5.69
CA ILE A 83 -9.89 19.83 -5.35
C ILE A 83 -9.34 20.68 -6.49
N GLU A 84 -10.19 21.50 -7.10
CA GLU A 84 -9.85 22.32 -8.26
C GLU A 84 -10.28 23.78 -8.04
N GLN A 85 -9.32 24.71 -8.18
CA GLN A 85 -9.59 26.16 -8.23
C GLN A 85 -8.85 26.79 -9.42
N GLU A 86 -7.53 26.99 -9.30
CA GLU A 86 -6.64 27.36 -10.41
C GLU A 86 -5.94 26.13 -11.00
N GLU A 87 -5.54 25.23 -10.11
CA GLU A 87 -4.85 23.99 -10.42
C GLU A 87 -5.65 22.81 -9.89
N LYS A 88 -5.50 21.66 -10.55
CA LYS A 88 -6.12 20.40 -10.14
C LYS A 88 -5.21 19.68 -9.16
N SER A 89 -5.67 19.45 -7.95
CA SER A 89 -4.96 18.65 -6.96
C SER A 89 -5.74 17.39 -6.62
N TYR A 90 -5.14 16.23 -6.93
CA TYR A 90 -5.75 14.93 -6.69
C TYR A 90 -5.17 14.30 -5.42
N PHE A 91 -6.00 13.64 -4.63
CA PHE A 91 -5.54 12.94 -3.45
C PHE A 91 -6.39 11.72 -3.11
N ARG A 92 -5.83 10.85 -2.28
CA ARG A 92 -6.54 9.76 -1.59
C ARG A 92 -6.30 9.91 -0.09
N ALA A 93 -7.16 9.31 0.72
CA ALA A 93 -7.08 9.37 2.19
C ALA A 93 -7.01 7.96 2.78
N SER A 94 -6.42 7.83 3.97
CA SER A 94 -6.45 6.57 4.75
C SER A 94 -7.74 6.44 5.55
N THR A 95 -8.30 7.55 6.02
CA THR A 95 -9.51 7.60 6.84
C THR A 95 -10.36 8.81 6.48
N ILE A 96 -11.68 8.67 6.62
CA ILE A 96 -12.63 9.77 6.46
C ILE A 96 -13.53 9.79 7.70
N ALA A 97 -13.63 10.95 8.35
CA ALA A 97 -14.49 11.16 9.50
C ALA A 97 -15.51 12.26 9.19
N PHE A 98 -16.78 11.98 9.47
CA PHE A 98 -17.89 12.90 9.27
C PHE A 98 -18.36 13.46 10.60
N SER A 99 -18.64 14.76 10.64
CA SER A 99 -19.40 15.40 11.71
C SER A 99 -20.41 16.38 11.11
N GLU A 100 -21.29 16.92 11.95
CA GLU A 100 -22.26 17.94 11.51
C GLU A 100 -21.60 19.17 10.88
N LYS A 101 -20.36 19.49 11.25
CA LYS A 101 -19.68 20.72 10.82
C LYS A 101 -18.60 20.50 9.78
N GLN A 102 -18.02 19.31 9.71
CA GLN A 102 -16.86 19.07 8.87
C GLN A 102 -16.74 17.63 8.36
N ILE A 103 -16.04 17.49 7.24
CA ILE A 103 -15.56 16.23 6.69
C ILE A 103 -14.04 16.24 6.78
N LEU A 104 -13.46 15.35 7.57
CA LEU A 104 -12.02 15.22 7.76
C LEU A 104 -11.50 14.02 6.97
N PHE A 105 -10.61 14.29 6.03
CA PHE A 105 -9.77 13.31 5.36
C PHE A 105 -8.41 13.30 6.06
N SER A 106 -8.00 12.18 6.63
CA SER A 106 -6.68 12.03 7.29
C SER A 106 -5.85 10.94 6.62
N GLY A 107 -4.53 11.00 6.80
CA GLY A 107 -3.63 10.14 6.04
C GLY A 107 -3.73 10.48 4.56
N VAL A 108 -3.68 11.77 4.21
CA VAL A 108 -3.80 12.22 2.81
C VAL A 108 -2.54 11.83 2.04
N LYS A 109 -2.72 11.40 0.80
CA LYS A 109 -1.66 11.22 -0.19
C LYS A 109 -1.99 12.06 -1.41
N TRP A 110 -1.31 13.19 -1.53
CA TRP A 110 -1.36 14.02 -2.74
C TRP A 110 -0.71 13.27 -3.90
N ILE A 111 -1.43 13.15 -5.00
CA ILE A 111 -0.99 12.43 -6.21
C ILE A 111 -0.07 13.32 -7.04
N ASN A 112 -0.50 14.55 -7.32
CA ASN A 112 0.20 15.50 -8.19
C ASN A 112 0.55 16.82 -7.50
N GLY A 113 0.67 16.80 -6.17
CA GLY A 113 1.00 17.96 -5.35
C GLY A 113 -0.19 18.49 -4.54
N MET A 114 0.14 19.13 -3.41
CA MET A 114 -0.84 19.79 -2.54
C MET A 114 -1.19 21.17 -3.14
N PRO A 115 -2.46 21.59 -3.11
CA PRO A 115 -2.84 22.92 -3.57
C PRO A 115 -2.24 24.00 -2.67
N LYS A 116 -2.26 25.25 -3.15
CA LYS A 116 -1.89 26.41 -2.33
C LYS A 116 -2.82 26.47 -1.10
N LYS A 117 -2.27 26.86 0.05
CA LYS A 117 -3.01 26.84 1.35
C LYS A 117 -4.25 27.74 1.37
N GLN A 118 -4.28 28.79 0.56
CA GLN A 118 -5.43 29.70 0.47
C GLN A 118 -6.22 29.33 -0.77
N MET A 119 -7.39 28.70 -0.57
CA MET A 119 -8.35 28.43 -1.63
C MET A 119 -9.66 29.15 -1.34
N HIS A 120 -10.20 29.81 -2.36
CA HIS A 120 -11.47 30.51 -2.28
C HIS A 120 -12.49 29.76 -3.15
N SER A 121 -13.40 29.04 -2.49
CA SER A 121 -14.46 28.26 -3.15
C SER A 121 -13.95 27.28 -4.24
N PRO A 122 -13.02 26.36 -3.91
CA PRO A 122 -12.64 25.33 -4.88
C PRO A 122 -13.82 24.39 -5.18
N THR A 123 -13.81 23.80 -6.37
CA THR A 123 -14.70 22.69 -6.71
C THR A 123 -14.15 21.36 -6.17
N PHE A 124 -15.04 20.49 -5.69
CA PHE A 124 -14.69 19.18 -5.16
C PHE A 124 -15.36 18.06 -5.97
N GLN A 125 -14.58 17.07 -6.40
CA GLN A 125 -15.07 15.95 -7.19
C GLN A 125 -14.60 14.61 -6.61
N ILE A 126 -15.46 13.60 -6.75
CA ILE A 126 -15.17 12.20 -6.47
C ILE A 126 -14.89 11.51 -7.80
N LEU A 127 -13.76 10.81 -7.87
CA LEU A 127 -13.22 10.27 -9.10
C LEU A 127 -12.82 8.81 -8.93
N ASN A 128 -12.85 8.07 -10.03
CA ASN A 128 -12.07 6.85 -10.17
C ASN A 128 -10.84 7.15 -11.05
N LEU A 129 -9.68 7.22 -10.40
CA LEU A 129 -8.36 7.33 -11.03
C LEU A 129 -7.57 6.04 -10.76
N PRO A 130 -7.56 5.08 -11.69
CA PRO A 130 -6.93 3.79 -11.47
C PRO A 130 -5.40 3.86 -11.62
N VAL A 131 -4.70 2.98 -10.90
CA VAL A 131 -3.27 2.73 -11.09
C VAL A 131 -3.01 1.81 -12.28
N ILE A 132 -1.92 2.05 -13.01
CA ILE A 132 -1.47 1.24 -14.14
C ILE A 132 -0.88 -0.07 -13.59
N GLN A 133 -1.43 -1.20 -14.04
CA GLN A 133 -0.99 -2.54 -13.63
C GLN A 133 -0.92 -3.47 -14.85
N ASN A 134 0.16 -3.37 -15.61
CA ASN A 134 0.34 -4.08 -16.89
C ASN A 134 0.90 -5.51 -16.75
N GLY A 135 0.94 -6.02 -15.52
CA GLY A 135 1.47 -7.35 -15.22
C GLY A 135 0.51 -8.49 -15.56
N THR A 136 0.95 -9.71 -15.28
CA THR A 136 0.16 -10.93 -15.53
C THR A 136 -0.12 -11.72 -14.25
N LYS A 137 0.66 -11.52 -13.18
CA LYS A 137 0.49 -12.19 -11.89
C LYS A 137 -0.54 -11.47 -11.04
N THR A 138 -1.78 -11.96 -11.04
CA THR A 138 -2.83 -11.49 -10.13
C THR A 138 -2.47 -11.80 -8.68
N ILE A 139 -2.55 -10.82 -7.80
CA ILE A 139 -2.15 -10.97 -6.40
C ILE A 139 -3.14 -10.30 -5.45
N THR A 140 -3.46 -10.96 -4.33
CA THR A 140 -4.25 -10.36 -3.25
C THR A 140 -3.42 -10.29 -1.98
N THR A 141 -3.34 -9.09 -1.39
CA THR A 141 -2.73 -8.90 -0.07
C THR A 141 -3.81 -8.94 1.01
N ILE A 142 -3.68 -9.86 1.96
CA ILE A 142 -4.57 -10.06 3.11
C ILE A 142 -3.75 -9.76 4.35
N GLY A 143 -4.26 -8.95 5.27
CA GLY A 143 -3.47 -8.59 6.43
C GLY A 143 -4.14 -7.65 7.41
N ASP A 144 -3.33 -7.14 8.32
CA ASP A 144 -3.75 -6.20 9.34
C ASP A 144 -3.10 -4.81 9.20
N SER A 145 -3.03 -4.03 10.29
CA SER A 145 -2.37 -2.73 10.33
C SER A 145 -0.92 -2.74 9.85
N GLN A 146 -0.20 -3.87 9.89
CA GLN A 146 1.17 -3.98 9.37
C GLN A 146 1.29 -3.60 7.88
N MET A 147 0.19 -3.70 7.13
CA MET A 147 0.14 -3.41 5.69
C MET A 147 -0.58 -2.09 5.34
N LEU A 148 -1.04 -1.34 6.35
CA LEU A 148 -1.94 -0.19 6.14
C LEU A 148 -1.61 1.03 6.98
N TRP A 149 -1.05 0.85 8.17
CA TRP A 149 -0.88 1.93 9.12
C TRP A 149 0.48 2.60 8.95
N GLN A 150 0.49 3.93 9.01
CA GLN A 150 1.69 4.77 8.81
C GLN A 150 2.52 4.30 7.59
N ASP A 151 3.80 3.95 7.75
CA ASP A 151 4.67 3.51 6.65
C ASP A 151 4.12 2.29 5.91
N GLY A 152 3.32 1.45 6.57
CA GLY A 152 2.66 0.28 5.98
C GLY A 152 1.74 0.65 4.81
N ARG A 153 1.19 1.88 4.78
CA ARG A 153 0.32 2.37 3.70
C ARG A 153 1.00 2.40 2.31
N ASP A 154 2.34 2.36 2.28
CA ASP A 154 3.15 2.32 1.08
C ASP A 154 3.59 0.90 0.66
N PHE A 155 3.16 -0.14 1.38
CA PHE A 155 3.59 -1.53 1.17
C PHE A 155 3.39 -2.02 -0.29
N ARG A 156 2.18 -1.87 -0.83
CA ARG A 156 1.85 -2.32 -2.20
C ARG A 156 2.53 -1.48 -3.26
N LYS A 157 2.61 -0.15 -3.07
CA LYS A 157 3.42 0.74 -3.91
C LYS A 157 4.86 0.23 -4.01
N ASN A 158 5.49 0.00 -2.87
CA ASN A 158 6.88 -0.42 -2.81
C ASN A 158 7.08 -1.80 -3.44
N LEU A 159 6.14 -2.72 -3.24
CA LEU A 159 6.17 -4.03 -3.87
C LEU A 159 5.99 -3.95 -5.40
N HIS A 160 5.02 -3.18 -5.88
CA HIS A 160 4.78 -2.96 -7.31
C HIS A 160 5.99 -2.33 -8.01
N LEU A 161 6.64 -1.33 -7.38
CA LEU A 161 7.85 -0.71 -7.91
C LEU A 161 9.02 -1.72 -8.06
N LYS A 162 9.04 -2.78 -7.25
CA LYS A 162 10.04 -3.85 -7.33
C LYS A 162 9.64 -5.00 -8.27
N ASN A 163 8.35 -5.15 -8.55
CA ASN A 163 7.81 -6.19 -9.40
C ASN A 163 6.60 -5.67 -10.20
N LYS A 164 6.86 -5.19 -11.41
CA LYS A 164 5.86 -4.63 -12.33
C LYS A 164 4.95 -5.69 -12.97
N ASP A 165 5.23 -6.98 -12.79
CA ASP A 165 4.40 -8.08 -13.25
C ASP A 165 3.21 -8.38 -12.32
N LEU A 166 3.12 -7.69 -11.17
CA LEU A 166 2.02 -7.86 -10.23
C LEU A 166 0.79 -7.03 -10.61
N VAL A 167 -0.38 -7.66 -10.52
CA VAL A 167 -1.71 -7.05 -10.66
C VAL A 167 -2.49 -7.27 -9.38
N PHE A 168 -2.58 -6.25 -8.54
CA PHE A 168 -3.27 -6.30 -7.26
C PHE A 168 -4.80 -6.38 -7.46
N LYS A 169 -5.44 -7.26 -6.70
CA LYS A 169 -6.89 -7.46 -6.63
C LYS A 169 -7.36 -7.37 -5.18
N GLY A 170 -8.58 -6.87 -5.01
CA GLY A 170 -9.26 -6.78 -3.73
C GLY A 170 -10.41 -5.79 -3.78
N ASN A 171 -11.26 -5.84 -2.75
CA ASN A 171 -12.44 -5.00 -2.61
C ASN A 171 -12.11 -3.59 -2.08
N TYR A 172 -10.96 -3.42 -1.41
CA TYR A 172 -10.50 -2.15 -0.86
C TYR A 172 -9.31 -1.58 -1.64
N LYS A 173 -8.96 -0.31 -1.43
CA LYS A 173 -7.78 0.34 -2.03
C LYS A 173 -6.98 1.09 -0.96
N ASP A 174 -5.65 1.10 -1.08
CA ASP A 174 -4.83 2.01 -0.26
C ASP A 174 -4.87 3.45 -0.77
N VAL A 175 -4.16 4.30 -0.02
CA VAL A 175 -3.84 5.68 -0.37
C VAL A 175 -3.05 5.83 -1.68
N ASN A 176 -2.46 4.75 -2.21
CA ASN A 176 -1.75 4.74 -3.47
C ASN A 176 -2.61 4.17 -4.61
N GLY A 177 -3.85 3.75 -4.33
CA GLY A 177 -4.81 3.24 -5.31
C GLY A 177 -4.71 1.74 -5.61
N TYR A 178 -3.82 1.00 -4.96
CA TYR A 178 -3.69 -0.45 -5.19
C TYR A 178 -4.78 -1.24 -4.44
N PRO A 179 -5.44 -2.22 -5.08
CA PRO A 179 -6.42 -3.06 -4.40
C PRO A 179 -5.84 -3.96 -3.28
N HIS A 180 -6.64 -4.28 -2.25
CA HIS A 180 -6.27 -5.19 -1.14
C HIS A 180 -7.47 -5.72 -0.34
N GLU A 181 -7.17 -6.63 0.59
CA GLU A 181 -8.09 -7.18 1.60
C GLU A 181 -7.52 -7.04 3.03
N ALA A 182 -6.53 -6.18 3.25
CA ALA A 182 -6.06 -5.85 4.59
C ALA A 182 -7.05 -4.91 5.33
N GLY A 183 -7.11 -4.99 6.65
CA GLY A 183 -7.89 -4.08 7.51
C GLY A 183 -7.14 -3.76 8.81
N ILE A 184 -7.22 -2.53 9.32
CA ILE A 184 -6.33 -2.04 10.40
C ILE A 184 -6.37 -2.93 11.65
N TYR A 185 -7.54 -3.45 12.02
CA TYR A 185 -7.73 -4.25 13.24
C TYR A 185 -8.10 -5.70 12.95
N ASN A 186 -7.84 -6.18 11.72
CA ASN A 186 -8.22 -7.53 11.34
C ASN A 186 -7.51 -8.56 12.23
N THR A 187 -8.30 -9.39 12.90
CA THR A 187 -7.86 -10.64 13.52
C THR A 187 -7.93 -11.78 12.51
N SER A 188 -7.39 -12.93 12.86
CA SER A 188 -7.54 -14.16 12.06
C SER A 188 -9.02 -14.55 11.86
N ASN A 189 -9.87 -14.38 12.86
CA ASN A 189 -11.32 -14.57 12.73
C ASN A 189 -11.96 -13.63 11.70
N ASP A 190 -11.57 -12.36 11.69
CA ASP A 190 -12.11 -11.38 10.72
C ASP A 190 -11.69 -11.74 9.29
N ILE A 191 -10.42 -12.16 9.13
CA ILE A 191 -9.91 -12.66 7.85
C ILE A 191 -10.71 -13.88 7.39
N LEU A 192 -10.98 -14.83 8.29
CA LEU A 192 -11.74 -16.03 7.96
C LEU A 192 -13.16 -15.69 7.46
N LYS A 193 -13.83 -14.74 8.11
CA LYS A 193 -15.19 -14.30 7.73
C LYS A 193 -15.24 -13.60 6.38
N MET A 194 -14.20 -12.86 6.01
CA MET A 194 -14.17 -12.14 4.72
C MET A 194 -13.69 -13.04 3.56
N LEU A 195 -13.06 -14.18 3.82
CA LEU A 195 -12.53 -15.06 2.76
C LEU A 195 -13.55 -15.34 1.65
N PRO A 196 -14.82 -15.67 1.91
CA PRO A 196 -15.80 -15.95 0.86
C PRO A 196 -15.96 -14.82 -0.16
N ASP A 197 -15.80 -13.56 0.27
CA ASP A 197 -15.99 -12.36 -0.56
C ASP A 197 -14.72 -11.94 -1.32
N ILE A 198 -13.57 -12.54 -0.98
CA ILE A 198 -12.31 -12.26 -1.66
C ILE A 198 -12.28 -12.98 -3.01
N SER A 199 -12.18 -12.21 -4.09
CA SER A 199 -12.03 -12.76 -5.45
C SER A 199 -10.85 -13.74 -5.56
N SER A 200 -10.99 -14.79 -6.37
CA SER A 200 -9.90 -15.73 -6.60
C SER A 200 -8.75 -15.07 -7.36
N THR A 201 -7.52 -15.35 -6.94
CA THR A 201 -6.29 -14.88 -7.58
C THR A 201 -5.23 -15.97 -7.58
N SER A 202 -4.23 -15.82 -8.46
CA SER A 202 -3.12 -16.77 -8.54
C SER A 202 -2.12 -16.70 -7.40
N HIS A 203 -1.97 -15.54 -6.75
CA HIS A 203 -1.02 -15.35 -5.68
C HIS A 203 -1.67 -14.66 -4.48
N TYR A 204 -1.32 -15.09 -3.27
CA TYR A 204 -1.72 -14.42 -2.03
C TYR A 204 -0.50 -14.02 -1.23
N ILE A 205 -0.54 -12.83 -0.62
CA ILE A 205 0.41 -12.41 0.42
C ILE A 205 -0.38 -12.23 1.71
N LEU A 206 0.04 -12.93 2.77
CA LEU A 206 -0.56 -12.81 4.09
C LEU A 206 0.44 -12.16 5.04
N PHE A 207 0.01 -11.11 5.74
CA PHE A 207 0.75 -10.52 6.85
C PHE A 207 -0.23 -10.05 7.93
N PHE A 208 -0.46 -10.92 8.91
CA PHE A 208 -1.48 -10.74 9.95
C PHE A 208 -1.03 -11.40 11.26
N GLY A 209 -1.85 -11.24 12.29
CA GLY A 209 -1.67 -11.87 13.59
C GLY A 209 -1.41 -10.88 14.71
N ALA A 210 -1.04 -9.63 14.41
CA ALA A 210 -0.64 -8.66 15.42
C ALA A 210 -1.79 -8.28 16.38
N HIS A 211 -3.05 -8.47 15.96
CA HIS A 211 -4.25 -8.20 16.74
C HIS A 211 -4.87 -9.45 17.40
N ASP A 212 -4.31 -10.64 17.19
CA ASP A 212 -4.82 -11.91 17.75
C ASP A 212 -4.33 -12.18 19.20
N LYS A 213 -3.74 -11.19 19.87
CA LYS A 213 -3.16 -11.33 21.23
C LYS A 213 -4.14 -11.81 22.29
N ARG A 214 -5.44 -11.54 22.08
CA ARG A 214 -6.53 -11.93 23.00
C ARG A 214 -7.20 -13.25 22.61
N THR A 215 -6.84 -13.81 21.46
CA THR A 215 -7.38 -15.08 20.97
C THR A 215 -6.67 -16.24 21.67
N ASN A 216 -7.43 -17.22 22.14
CA ASN A 216 -6.84 -18.45 22.69
C ASN A 216 -6.03 -19.18 21.60
N MET A 217 -4.89 -19.77 21.97
CA MET A 217 -3.97 -20.40 21.01
C MET A 217 -4.57 -21.57 20.22
N GLU A 218 -5.53 -22.32 20.77
CA GLU A 218 -6.20 -23.41 20.05
C GLU A 218 -7.13 -22.85 18.97
N THR A 219 -7.93 -21.83 19.32
CA THR A 219 -8.79 -21.11 18.37
C THR A 219 -7.96 -20.45 17.27
N LEU A 220 -6.92 -19.72 17.64
CA LEU A 220 -6.00 -19.08 16.70
C LEU A 220 -5.39 -20.09 15.73
N LYS A 221 -4.98 -21.26 16.24
CA LYS A 221 -4.45 -22.34 15.38
C LYS A 221 -5.49 -22.85 14.39
N ALA A 222 -6.73 -23.08 14.84
CA ALA A 222 -7.80 -23.52 13.97
C ALA A 222 -8.08 -22.47 12.87
N GLU A 223 -8.15 -21.19 13.23
CA GLU A 223 -8.41 -20.07 12.31
C GLU A 223 -7.27 -19.91 11.29
N VAL A 224 -6.00 -19.89 11.73
CA VAL A 224 -4.83 -19.77 10.84
C VAL A 224 -4.76 -20.95 9.86
N CYS A 225 -4.95 -22.18 10.34
CA CYS A 225 -4.93 -23.36 9.50
C CYS A 225 -6.08 -23.33 8.47
N GLU A 226 -7.29 -22.93 8.89
CA GLU A 226 -8.44 -22.85 7.99
C GLU A 226 -8.29 -21.77 6.92
N ILE A 227 -7.70 -20.62 7.26
CA ILE A 227 -7.37 -19.57 6.27
C ILE A 227 -6.46 -20.13 5.19
N LEU A 228 -5.37 -20.77 5.59
CA LEU A 228 -4.38 -21.31 4.65
C LEU A 228 -4.97 -22.46 3.81
N ASN A 229 -5.75 -23.33 4.42
CA ASN A 229 -6.44 -24.42 3.75
C ASN A 229 -7.43 -23.88 2.70
N THR A 230 -8.30 -22.95 3.09
CA THR A 230 -9.29 -22.31 2.21
C THR A 230 -8.62 -21.66 1.00
N LEU A 231 -7.53 -20.91 1.20
CA LEU A 231 -6.82 -20.26 0.10
C LEU A 231 -6.11 -21.27 -0.81
N THR A 232 -5.55 -22.34 -0.25
CA THR A 232 -4.87 -23.40 -1.03
C THR A 232 -5.84 -24.15 -1.93
N LEU A 233 -7.06 -24.41 -1.45
CA LEU A 233 -8.08 -25.16 -2.19
C LEU A 233 -8.74 -24.38 -3.33
N ARG A 234 -8.46 -23.07 -3.47
CA ARG A 234 -8.98 -22.28 -4.59
C ARG A 234 -8.29 -22.68 -5.89
N GLN A 235 -9.09 -22.96 -6.92
CA GLN A 235 -8.63 -23.47 -8.21
C GLN A 235 -7.54 -22.61 -8.88
N GLN A 236 -7.55 -21.29 -8.70
CA GLN A 236 -6.57 -20.41 -9.33
C GLN A 236 -5.28 -20.25 -8.53
N THR A 237 -5.26 -20.66 -7.26
CA THR A 237 -4.11 -20.45 -6.36
C THR A 237 -2.91 -21.22 -6.85
N LYS A 238 -1.83 -20.49 -7.14
CA LYS A 238 -0.51 -21.04 -7.49
C LYS A 238 0.47 -20.91 -6.34
N LYS A 239 0.34 -19.85 -5.53
CA LYS A 239 1.29 -19.56 -4.46
C LYS A 239 0.68 -18.71 -3.37
N ILE A 240 0.98 -19.05 -2.13
CA ILE A 240 0.66 -18.25 -0.95
C ILE A 240 1.99 -17.92 -0.29
N VAL A 241 2.25 -16.64 -0.04
CA VAL A 241 3.44 -16.19 0.68
C VAL A 241 2.99 -15.59 2.00
N VAL A 242 3.46 -16.13 3.12
CA VAL A 242 3.09 -15.64 4.46
C VAL A 242 4.31 -15.03 5.12
N LEU A 243 4.19 -13.80 5.60
CA LEU A 243 5.19 -13.19 6.46
C LEU A 243 4.85 -13.53 7.91
N ASN A 244 5.84 -14.04 8.64
CA ASN A 244 5.68 -14.23 10.08
C ASN A 244 5.89 -12.89 10.81
N LEU A 245 5.45 -12.82 12.08
CA LEU A 245 5.61 -11.59 12.87
C LEU A 245 7.09 -11.39 13.24
N PRO A 246 7.63 -10.16 13.15
CA PRO A 246 9.02 -9.88 13.48
C PRO A 246 9.28 -10.00 15.00
N PRO A 247 10.54 -9.95 15.45
CA PRO A 247 10.82 -9.82 16.89
C PRO A 247 10.30 -8.48 17.41
N SER A 248 10.11 -8.38 18.72
CA SER A 248 9.82 -7.11 19.39
C SER A 248 10.72 -6.96 20.63
N PRO A 249 11.19 -5.74 20.96
CA PRO A 249 11.87 -5.49 22.23
C PRO A 249 10.91 -5.59 23.43
N VAL A 250 9.61 -5.46 23.22
CA VAL A 250 8.60 -5.63 24.27
C VAL A 250 8.33 -7.11 24.48
N LYS A 251 8.67 -7.62 25.67
CA LYS A 251 8.59 -9.06 26.00
C LYS A 251 7.23 -9.67 25.68
N GLU A 252 6.15 -9.01 26.08
CA GLU A 252 4.78 -9.49 25.82
C GLU A 252 4.51 -9.68 24.33
N PHE A 253 4.85 -8.69 23.50
CA PHE A 253 4.67 -8.79 22.04
C PHE A 253 5.58 -9.84 21.44
N ASN A 254 6.82 -9.94 21.90
CA ASN A 254 7.76 -10.91 21.38
C ASN A 254 7.36 -12.36 21.70
N ASP A 255 6.88 -12.61 22.92
CA ASP A 255 6.42 -13.94 23.34
C ASP A 255 5.19 -14.36 22.54
N PHE A 256 4.25 -13.43 22.33
CA PHE A 256 3.11 -13.66 21.43
C PHE A 256 3.57 -13.91 19.98
N ASN A 257 4.46 -13.08 19.43
CA ASN A 257 4.95 -13.23 18.06
C ASN A 257 5.61 -14.61 17.86
N LYS A 258 6.41 -15.09 18.83
CA LYS A 258 6.96 -16.46 18.80
C LYS A 258 5.88 -17.53 18.79
N ALA A 259 4.86 -17.39 19.65
CA ALA A 259 3.75 -18.34 19.73
C ALA A 259 2.94 -18.38 18.43
N PHE A 260 2.57 -17.22 17.88
CA PHE A 260 1.90 -17.10 16.59
C PHE A 260 2.75 -17.70 15.46
N ASN A 261 4.05 -17.39 15.41
CA ASN A 261 4.94 -17.92 14.38
C ASN A 261 5.06 -19.45 14.44
N LYS A 262 5.00 -20.04 15.64
CA LYS A 262 4.94 -21.50 15.82
C LYS A 262 3.63 -22.08 15.31
N VAL A 263 2.50 -21.43 15.59
CA VAL A 263 1.18 -21.81 15.05
C VAL A 263 1.21 -21.77 13.53
N LEU A 264 1.65 -20.66 12.93
CA LEU A 264 1.77 -20.50 11.50
C LEU A 264 2.64 -21.61 10.88
N SER A 265 3.81 -21.86 11.45
CA SER A 265 4.70 -22.92 10.97
C SER A 265 4.02 -24.30 11.02
N SER A 266 3.23 -24.56 12.07
CA SER A 266 2.51 -25.83 12.19
C SER A 266 1.40 -26.04 11.15
N CYS A 267 0.79 -24.96 10.66
CA CYS A 267 -0.25 -25.00 9.62
C CYS A 267 0.32 -25.07 8.19
N VAL A 268 1.62 -24.79 8.00
CA VAL A 268 2.30 -24.79 6.69
C VAL A 268 3.08 -26.08 6.44
N LEU A 269 3.43 -26.84 7.48
CA LEU A 269 4.04 -28.16 7.35
C LEU A 269 3.22 -28.97 6.35
N TYR A 270 3.85 -29.39 5.25
CA TYR A 270 3.29 -30.22 4.16
C TYR A 270 2.53 -29.51 3.03
N ASN A 271 2.50 -28.17 2.97
CA ASN A 271 1.86 -27.45 1.86
C ASN A 271 2.87 -26.75 0.94
N GLU A 272 3.19 -27.36 -0.20
CA GLU A 272 4.13 -26.80 -1.20
C GLU A 272 3.65 -25.48 -1.82
N THR A 273 2.35 -25.21 -1.78
CA THR A 273 1.75 -23.95 -2.27
C THR A 273 2.08 -22.78 -1.34
N VAL A 274 2.34 -23.06 -0.06
CA VAL A 274 2.56 -22.03 0.95
C VAL A 274 4.05 -21.87 1.25
N LYS A 275 4.55 -20.66 1.10
CA LYS A 275 5.92 -20.26 1.43
C LYS A 275 5.91 -19.26 2.58
N THR A 276 6.50 -19.65 3.71
CA THR A 276 6.73 -18.73 4.82
C THR A 276 8.02 -17.91 4.60
N ILE A 277 7.97 -16.61 4.90
CA ILE A 277 9.12 -15.72 5.03
C ILE A 277 9.31 -15.42 6.51
N SER A 278 10.49 -15.74 7.05
CA SER A 278 10.80 -15.47 8.44
C SER A 278 11.34 -14.06 8.64
N LEU A 279 10.45 -13.07 8.83
CA LEU A 279 10.86 -11.76 9.31
C LEU A 279 11.49 -11.84 10.70
N TYR A 280 11.03 -12.78 11.53
CA TYR A 280 11.58 -13.02 12.87
C TYR A 280 13.09 -13.27 12.82
N GLU A 281 13.56 -14.14 11.94
CA GLU A 281 15.00 -14.44 11.79
C GLU A 281 15.75 -13.31 11.08
N GLU A 282 15.19 -12.79 9.98
CA GLU A 282 15.86 -11.77 9.15
C GLU A 282 16.06 -10.43 9.88
N LEU A 283 15.21 -10.12 10.86
CA LEU A 283 15.26 -8.89 11.66
C LEU A 283 15.79 -9.11 13.08
N GLY A 284 16.03 -10.36 13.51
CA GLY A 284 16.42 -10.72 14.87
C GLY A 284 17.62 -9.94 15.42
N ASP A 285 18.64 -9.75 14.58
CA ASP A 285 19.89 -9.08 14.97
C ASP A 285 19.93 -7.59 14.54
N GLN A 286 18.86 -7.09 13.92
CA GLN A 286 18.81 -5.71 13.44
C GLN A 286 18.23 -4.78 14.49
N SER A 287 18.77 -3.56 14.62
CA SER A 287 18.07 -2.47 15.31
C SER A 287 17.20 -1.69 14.31
N ASP A 288 16.25 -0.91 14.84
CA ASP A 288 15.56 0.17 14.12
C ASP A 288 14.74 -0.27 12.91
N TYR A 289 14.04 -1.41 13.00
CA TYR A 289 13.07 -1.85 11.99
C TYR A 289 11.60 -1.68 12.42
N LEU A 290 11.37 -1.36 13.70
CA LEU A 290 10.03 -1.08 14.24
C LEU A 290 9.84 0.42 14.40
N MET A 291 8.58 0.83 14.44
CA MET A 291 8.14 2.14 14.91
C MET A 291 8.27 2.24 16.44
N GLU A 292 8.04 3.44 16.97
CA GLU A 292 8.12 3.72 18.42
C GLU A 292 7.17 2.86 19.27
N ASP A 293 6.08 2.35 18.66
CA ASP A 293 5.15 1.46 19.33
C ASP A 293 5.65 0.01 19.49
N ASN A 294 6.81 -0.32 18.92
CA ASN A 294 7.44 -1.64 18.96
C ASN A 294 6.58 -2.78 18.39
N VAL A 295 5.59 -2.45 17.56
CA VAL A 295 4.69 -3.41 16.90
C VAL A 295 4.80 -3.30 15.39
N HIS A 296 4.70 -2.10 14.84
CA HIS A 296 4.63 -1.90 13.39
C HIS A 296 6.02 -1.75 12.77
N LEU A 297 6.20 -2.31 11.57
CA LEU A 297 7.42 -2.09 10.80
C LEU A 297 7.51 -0.63 10.35
N ASN A 298 8.66 -0.01 10.55
CA ASN A 298 8.99 1.29 9.94
C ASN A 298 9.44 1.12 8.47
N GLU A 299 9.77 2.21 7.79
CA GLU A 299 10.25 2.21 6.41
C GLU A 299 11.39 1.20 6.15
N ARG A 300 12.34 1.07 7.08
CA ARG A 300 13.45 0.11 6.97
C ARG A 300 12.96 -1.33 7.07
N GLY A 301 12.13 -1.65 8.06
CA GLY A 301 11.53 -2.97 8.21
C GLY A 301 10.70 -3.38 6.98
N LEU A 302 9.90 -2.46 6.46
CA LEU A 302 9.09 -2.67 5.26
C LEU A 302 9.95 -2.88 4.00
N LYS A 303 11.08 -2.17 3.86
CA LYS A 303 12.03 -2.42 2.75
C LYS A 303 12.57 -3.84 2.78
N VAL A 304 12.87 -4.40 3.96
CA VAL A 304 13.31 -5.79 4.13
C VAL A 304 12.17 -6.74 3.73
N ALA A 305 10.97 -6.55 4.27
CA ALA A 305 9.80 -7.37 3.93
C ALA A 305 9.52 -7.39 2.42
N VAL A 306 9.48 -6.22 1.77
CA VAL A 306 9.25 -6.08 0.32
C VAL A 306 10.36 -6.76 -0.49
N LYS A 307 11.62 -6.67 -0.07
CA LYS A 307 12.74 -7.36 -0.74
C LYS A 307 12.56 -8.87 -0.70
N LEU A 308 12.23 -9.42 0.46
CA LEU A 308 12.02 -10.86 0.65
C LEU A 308 10.81 -11.35 -0.13
N LEU A 309 9.71 -10.60 -0.14
CA LEU A 309 8.52 -10.89 -0.94
C LEU A 309 8.81 -10.90 -2.43
N ASN A 310 9.51 -9.89 -2.93
CA ASN A 310 9.88 -9.84 -4.34
C ASN A 310 10.71 -11.08 -4.75
N LYS A 311 11.66 -11.51 -3.90
CA LYS A 311 12.41 -12.76 -4.12
C LYS A 311 11.51 -13.99 -4.10
N ALA A 312 10.49 -14.02 -3.24
CA ALA A 312 9.58 -15.14 -3.13
C ALA A 312 8.54 -15.21 -4.27
N LEU A 313 8.21 -14.10 -4.91
CA LEU A 313 7.20 -14.00 -5.97
C LEU A 313 7.76 -14.10 -7.40
N LYS A 314 9.09 -14.05 -7.54
CA LYS A 314 9.79 -14.42 -8.77
C LYS A 314 9.68 -15.93 -8.97
#